data_AF-A0A6J5TGS7-F1
#
_entry.id   AF-A0A6J5TGS7-F1
#
_cell.length_a   1.000
_cell.length_b   1.000
_cell.length_c   1.000
_cell.angle_alpha   90.00
_cell.angle_beta   90.00
_cell.angle_gamma   90.00
#
_symmetry.space_group_name_H-M   'P 1'
#
loop_
_entity.id
_entity.type
_entity.pdbx_description
1 polymer ?
#
loop_
_entity_poly.entity_id
_entity_poly.type
_entity_poly.pdbx_seq_one_letter_code
_entity_poly.pdbx_strand_id
1 'polypeptide(L)' 'MALEYVHHGKFSVKSDVFSFGVLVLEISSGHKNSSFHINGKQRIFLAMHAWIHWREEMALNLIDIQL' A
#
# COMPACT_ATOMS: atom_id res chain seq x y z
N MET A 1 -7.78 1.66 0.63
CA MET A 1 -9.03 0.91 0.84
C MET A 1 -9.35 0.09 -0.39
N ALA A 2 -10.07 -1.02 -0.24
CA ALA A 2 -10.47 -1.87 -1.36
C ALA A 2 -11.40 -1.12 -2.33
N LEU A 3 -11.23 -1.35 -3.63
CA LEU A 3 -11.99 -0.65 -4.67
C LEU A 3 -13.50 -0.90 -4.56
N GLU A 4 -13.87 -2.15 -4.29
CA GLU A 4 -15.27 -2.60 -4.13
C GLU A 4 -15.98 -1.96 -2.94
N TYR A 5 -15.25 -1.70 -1.85
CA TYR A 5 -15.76 -0.96 -0.70
C TYR A 5 -15.97 0.50 -1.05
N VAL A 6 -14.98 1.14 -1.69
CA VAL A 6 -15.06 2.58 -2.05
C VAL A 6 -16.15 2.87 -3.08
N HIS A 7 -16.29 2.02 -4.10
CA HIS A 7 -17.22 2.27 -5.22
C HIS A 7 -18.64 1.80 -4.94
N HIS A 8 -18.82 0.71 -4.19
CA HIS A 8 -20.13 0.09 -4.01
C HIS A 8 -20.57 0.00 -2.55
N GLY A 9 -19.77 0.50 -1.59
CA GLY A 9 -20.05 0.37 -0.16
C GLY A 9 -20.04 -1.09 0.33
N LYS A 10 -19.47 -2.02 -0.45
CA LYS A 10 -19.50 -3.44 -0.14
C LYS A 10 -18.39 -3.79 0.84
N PHE A 11 -18.78 -4.11 2.07
CA PHE A 11 -17.92 -4.70 3.08
C PHE A 11 -17.90 -6.23 2.93
N SER A 12 -16.71 -6.83 2.99
CA SER A 12 -16.53 -8.27 2.90
C SER A 12 -15.20 -8.70 3.51
N VAL A 13 -15.05 -10.01 3.74
CA VAL A 13 -13.78 -10.62 4.12
C VAL A 13 -12.65 -10.25 3.14
N LYS A 14 -12.95 -10.09 1.84
CA LYS A 14 -11.96 -9.69 0.83
C LYS A 14 -11.48 -8.24 1.03
N SER A 15 -12.39 -7.32 1.34
CA SER A 15 -12.03 -5.93 1.62
C SER A 15 -11.24 -5.78 2.93
N ASP A 16 -11.52 -6.65 3.91
CA ASP A 16 -10.74 -6.72 5.15
C ASP A 16 -9.32 -7.22 4.90
N VAL A 17 -9.15 -8.33 4.18
CA VAL A 17 -7.83 -8.87 3.80
C VAL A 17 -7.02 -7.84 3.01
N PHE A 18 -7.66 -7.13 2.07
CA PHE A 18 -7.00 -6.06 1.33
C PHE A 18 -6.51 -4.94 2.26
N SER A 19 -7.35 -4.50 3.19
CA SER A 19 -7.02 -3.41 4.12
C SER A 19 -5.92 -3.83 5.10
N PHE A 20 -5.94 -5.09 5.56
CA PHE A 20 -4.86 -5.67 6.34
C PHE A 20 -3.53 -5.69 5.57
N GLY A 21 -3.55 -6.06 4.28
CA GLY A 21 -2.36 -6.02 3.43
C GLY A 21 -1.77 -4.60 3.30
N VAL A 22 -2.64 -3.59 3.16
CA VAL A 22 -2.18 -2.18 3.17
C VAL A 22 -1.56 -1.82 4.51
N LEU A 23 -2.15 -2.23 5.65
CA LEU A 23 -1.59 -1.98 6.97
C LEU A 23 -0.21 -2.60 7.14
N VAL A 24 0.00 -3.84 6.68
CA VAL A 24 1.32 -4.49 6.70
C VAL A 24 2.34 -3.69 5.89
N LEU A 25 1.94 -3.17 4.72
CA LEU A 25 2.82 -2.32 3.91
C LEU A 25 3.13 -0.97 4.59
N GLU A 26 2.15 -0.36 5.27
CA GLU A 26 2.37 0.87 6.03
C GLU A 26 3.37 0.65 7.17
N ILE A 27 3.27 -0.48 7.88
CA ILE A 27 4.21 -0.86 8.94
C ILE A 27 5.59 -1.13 8.35
N SER A 28 5.69 -1.96 7.31
CA SER A 28 6.99 -2.36 6.77
C SER A 28 7.72 -1.20 6.12
N SER A 29 7.01 -0.24 5.52
CA SER A 29 7.60 0.90 4.81
C SER A 29 7.70 2.17 5.62
N GLY A 30 7.07 2.25 6.80
CA GLY A 30 6.98 3.48 7.60
C GLY A 30 6.12 4.58 6.95
N HIS A 31 5.49 4.33 5.79
CA HIS A 31 4.74 5.33 5.05
C HIS A 31 3.22 5.14 5.20
N LYS A 32 2.49 6.23 5.47
CA LYS A 32 1.02 6.21 5.47
C LYS A 32 0.47 6.24 4.04
N ASN A 33 -0.45 5.34 3.73
CA ASN A 33 -1.12 5.26 2.43
C ASN A 33 -1.94 6.52 2.09
N SER A 34 -2.44 7.26 3.08
CA SER A 34 -3.19 8.51 2.88
C SER A 34 -2.33 9.69 2.41
N SER A 35 -1.02 9.64 2.65
CA SER A 35 -0.07 10.70 2.32
C SER A 35 1.13 10.19 1.50
N PHE A 36 1.01 9.05 0.84
CA PHE A 36 2.10 8.47 0.05
C PHE A 36 2.31 9.23 -1.27
N HIS A 37 3.56 9.61 -1.53
CA HIS A 37 3.97 10.30 -2.76
C HIS A 37 5.31 9.73 -3.24
N ILE A 38 5.42 9.35 -4.51
CA ILE A 38 6.72 9.05 -5.11
C ILE A 38 7.45 10.38 -5.33
N ASN A 39 8.65 10.50 -4.75
CA ASN A 39 9.57 11.62 -4.97
C ASN A 39 8.91 13.00 -4.78
N GLY A 40 7.88 13.09 -3.93
CA GLY A 40 7.12 14.32 -3.69
C GLY A 40 6.32 14.87 -4.88
N LYS A 41 6.23 14.14 -6.01
CA LYS A 41 5.67 14.67 -7.28
C LYS A 41 4.37 14.00 -7.71
N GLN A 42 4.20 12.71 -7.45
CA GLN A 42 2.99 11.97 -7.84
C GLN A 42 2.42 11.19 -6.67
N ARG A 43 1.12 11.38 -6.43
CA ARG A 43 0.36 10.59 -5.48
C ARG A 43 0.02 9.26 -6.15
N ILE A 44 0.56 8.17 -5.62
CA ILE A 44 0.16 6.82 -6.00
C ILE A 44 -0.26 6.06 -4.75
N PHE A 45 -0.98 4.95 -4.90
CA PHE A 45 -1.30 4.08 -3.77
C PHE A 45 -0.05 3.32 -3.32
N LEU A 46 0.15 3.18 -2.01
CA LEU A 46 1.28 2.45 -1.44
C LEU A 46 1.31 0.99 -1.96
N ALA A 47 0.14 0.37 -2.12
CA ALA A 47 0.02 -0.97 -2.69
C ALA A 47 0.53 -1.05 -4.14
N MET A 48 0.34 0.00 -4.95
CA MET A 48 0.86 0.05 -6.33
C MET A 48 2.38 0.21 -6.33
N HIS A 49 2.92 1.05 -5.44
CA HIS A 49 4.36 1.19 -5.27
C HIS A 49 5.00 -0.15 -4.88
N ALA A 50 4.42 -0.82 -3.89
CA ALA A 50 4.89 -2.12 -3.43
C ALA A 50 4.85 -3.17 -4.54
N TRP A 51 3.80 -3.16 -5.35
CA TRP A 51 3.67 -4.06 -6.51
C TRP A 51 4.78 -3.85 -7.55
N ILE A 52 5.12 -2.60 -7.87
CA ILE A 52 6.21 -2.29 -8.83
C ILE A 52 7.54 -2.81 -8.29
N HIS A 53 7.88 -2.47 -7.05
CA HIS A 53 9.11 -2.94 -6.41
C HIS A 53 9.20 -4.47 -6.32
N TRP A 54 8.08 -5.14 -6.04
CA TRP A 54 8.01 -6.60 -6.06
C TRP A 54 8.31 -7.17 -7.45
N ARG A 55 7.74 -6.57 -8.50
CA ARG A 55 7.94 -6.99 -9.90
C ARG A 55 9.34 -6.74 -10.42
N GLU A 56 10.05 -5.76 -9.86
CA GLU A 56 11.43 -5.41 -10.23
C GLU A 56 12.48 -6.12 -9.36
N GLU A 57 12.07 -7.08 -8.51
CA GLU A 57 12.96 -7.77 -7.56
C GLU A 57 13.64 -6.82 -6.54
N MET A 58 13.05 -5.63 -6.34
CA MET A 58 13.51 -4.56 -5.46
C MET A 58 12.63 -4.43 -4.22
N ALA A 59 12.00 -5.52 -3.78
CA ALA A 59 11.06 -5.53 -2.66
C ALA A 59 11.70 -5.05 -1.34
N LEU A 60 12.98 -5.34 -1.14
CA LEU A 60 13.73 -4.92 0.05
C LEU A 60 13.84 -3.39 0.18
N ASN A 61 13.78 -2.66 -0.94
CA ASN A 61 13.83 -1.20 -0.94
C ASN A 61 12.55 -0.55 -0.38
N LEU A 62 11.48 -1.34 -0.17
CA LEU A 62 10.27 -0.88 0.50
C LEU A 62 10.38 -0.90 2.02
N ILE A 63 11.38 -1.60 2.59
CA ILE A 63 11.48 -1.80 4.03
C ILE A 63 12.11 -0.55 4.65
N ASP A 64 11.44 0.01 5.67
CA ASP A 64 12.01 1.04 6.51
C ASP A 64 13.13 0.44 7.37
N ILE A 65 14.32 0.98 7.20
CA ILE A 65 15.55 0.50 7.84
C ILE A 65 15.68 1.09 9.26
N GLN A 66 14.81 2.04 9.63
CA GLN A 66 14.83 2.73 10.93
C GLN A 66 13.82 2.16 11.94
N LEU A 67 13.20 1.01 11.62
CA LEU A 67 12.24 0.34 12.50
C LEU A 67 12.90 -0.28 13.75
#